data_AF-A0A257R628-F1
#
_entry.id   AF-A0A257R628-F1
#
_cell.length_a   1.000
_cell.length_b   1.000
_cell.length_c   1.000
_cell.angle_alpha   90.00
_cell.angle_beta   90.00
_cell.angle_gamma   90.00
#
_symmetry.space_group_name_H-M   'P 1'
#
loop_
_entity.id
_entity.type
_entity.pdbx_description
1 polymer ?
#
loop_
_entity_poly.entity_id
_entity_poly.type
_entity_poly.pdbx_seq_one_letter_code
_entity_poly.pdbx_strand_id
1 'polypeptide(L)'
;MNGTTNLFSVDQSIQSIVQQQLNNNINNIVTLQSAYSGASVTPLSLNSAGTTASPLPPAPTSTNFYIDTLITGTVTGGGSILSLPNGQTNGAPTNGGIKGIVAGFSGNETITGGSGYNALIVTGNTTNLTFDPQGGSGIDTIYAGGGNNNFTLDGYWYDVVAPSGNNTITAAPNVNGSASYDHITTTGGNNTLNLNAGLDTVVSGGNDTINVGTAKAAITATGKALVKLKRVDTGYNSVNASGATTVWANGTHDSATISGQGGLWSDGSANTITDSGTGQALITGKNNSITASAAAPVAIFGQNNAETATGSNVLLAYGSNNTVYATGADTVVADGSNNTITASGTSDIFVNGSQNAAITTSNSNSFVFMASTTGAGNSATLGGTSYALAAGNSSIVSAGQNFTLYVSGNNSETLNGGSKAFLLGGNETITATGTSAASVYGGVGTLDFIGGNGQGVITRGTGSVTALGGSGGLVAFGGSSGNNSLTGSTGSVTLYGGGSGDTLTGGSGTNYLFAGAGNETLVGGAKATANYFTFDSGSANKSDLISNFRSGTDKINLSGNVSVSSQSVVSGGLNLLLNDGTQILVSGLSNKLSANLSGSTTTLS
;
A
#
# COMPACT_ATOMS: atom_id res chain seq x y z
N MET A 1 34.55 -14.81 19.85
CA MET A 1 34.59 -15.96 20.78
C MET A 1 33.44 -16.89 20.42
N ASN A 2 33.74 -18.18 20.36
CA ASN A 2 33.02 -19.29 19.73
C ASN A 2 31.58 -19.55 20.23
N GLY A 3 30.73 -20.02 19.32
CA GLY A 3 29.41 -20.58 19.64
C GLY A 3 28.56 -20.93 18.42
N THR A 4 29.06 -21.80 17.53
CA THR A 4 28.29 -22.40 16.42
C THR A 4 27.36 -23.50 16.93
N THR A 5 26.04 -23.33 16.72
CA THR A 5 25.09 -24.43 16.50
C THR A 5 23.98 -23.97 15.57
N ASN A 6 24.08 -24.38 14.30
CA ASN A 6 22.98 -24.41 13.35
C ASN A 6 21.99 -25.51 13.79
N LEU A 7 20.73 -25.17 14.02
CA LEU A 7 19.62 -26.12 14.03
C LEU A 7 18.50 -25.52 13.18
N PHE A 8 18.48 -25.91 11.91
CA PHE A 8 17.31 -26.25 11.08
C PHE A 8 17.89 -26.63 9.71
N SER A 9 18.47 -27.83 9.64
CA SER A 9 18.76 -28.46 8.36
C SER A 9 17.42 -28.75 7.69
N VAL A 10 17.17 -28.10 6.55
CA VAL A 10 16.11 -28.46 5.63
C VAL A 10 16.32 -29.93 5.28
N ASP A 11 15.36 -30.73 5.72
CA ASP A 11 15.46 -32.17 5.78
C ASP A 11 15.40 -32.75 4.35
N GLN A 12 16.39 -33.60 4.03
CA GLN A 12 16.37 -34.45 2.83
C GLN A 12 15.17 -35.42 2.84
N SER A 13 14.37 -35.43 3.91
CA SER A 13 13.12 -36.18 4.01
C SER A 13 11.99 -35.71 3.10
N ILE A 14 11.94 -34.49 2.56
CA ILE A 14 10.82 -34.11 1.66
C ILE A 14 10.99 -34.75 0.28
N GLN A 15 12.23 -34.80 -0.24
CA GLN A 15 12.55 -35.62 -1.40
C GLN A 15 12.34 -37.10 -1.08
N SER A 16 12.69 -37.56 0.12
CA SER A 16 12.48 -38.95 0.51
C SER A 16 11.00 -39.30 0.70
N ILE A 17 10.14 -38.38 1.16
CA ILE A 17 8.70 -38.58 1.36
C ILE A 17 7.97 -38.56 0.02
N VAL A 18 8.33 -37.68 -0.91
CA VAL A 18 7.78 -37.68 -2.29
C VAL A 18 8.27 -38.90 -3.07
N GLN A 19 9.55 -39.27 -2.93
CA GLN A 19 10.10 -40.50 -3.51
C GLN A 19 9.54 -41.75 -2.82
N GLN A 20 9.22 -41.70 -1.52
CA GLN A 20 8.60 -42.78 -0.75
C GLN A 20 7.10 -42.86 -1.03
N GLN A 21 6.39 -41.77 -1.32
CA GLN A 21 5.03 -41.80 -1.83
C GLN A 21 5.00 -42.29 -3.28
N LEU A 22 5.95 -41.90 -4.13
CA LEU A 22 6.13 -42.47 -5.46
C LEU A 22 6.49 -43.96 -5.38
N ASN A 23 7.39 -44.37 -4.49
CA ASN A 23 7.74 -45.77 -4.29
C ASN A 23 6.63 -46.53 -3.58
N ASN A 24 5.83 -45.93 -2.71
CA ASN A 24 4.66 -46.54 -2.09
C ASN A 24 3.49 -46.62 -3.06
N ASN A 25 3.36 -45.67 -3.99
CA ASN A 25 2.38 -45.73 -5.08
C ASN A 25 2.82 -46.75 -6.12
N ILE A 26 4.10 -46.81 -6.49
CA ILE A 26 4.67 -47.85 -7.36
C ILE A 26 4.60 -49.22 -6.68
N ASN A 27 4.91 -49.33 -5.38
CA ASN A 27 4.78 -50.57 -4.62
C ASN A 27 3.31 -50.94 -4.38
N ASN A 28 2.38 -49.98 -4.28
CA ASN A 28 0.94 -50.23 -4.30
C ASN A 28 0.46 -50.69 -5.68
N ILE A 29 1.03 -50.17 -6.77
CA ILE A 29 0.78 -50.61 -8.16
C ILE A 29 1.35 -52.02 -8.42
N VAL A 30 2.54 -52.33 -7.89
CA VAL A 30 3.16 -53.66 -7.99
C VAL A 30 2.48 -54.66 -7.04
N THR A 31 2.00 -54.22 -5.88
CA THR A 31 1.20 -55.09 -5.00
C THR A 31 -0.21 -55.30 -5.52
N LEU A 32 -0.83 -54.33 -6.22
CA LEU A 32 -2.01 -54.57 -7.06
C LEU A 32 -1.69 -55.65 -8.10
N GLN A 33 -0.52 -55.68 -8.73
CA GLN A 33 -0.17 -56.79 -9.63
C GLN A 33 -0.08 -58.16 -8.92
N SER A 34 0.34 -58.21 -7.65
CA SER A 34 0.49 -59.45 -6.88
C SER A 34 -0.78 -59.91 -6.12
N ALA A 35 -1.69 -58.99 -5.79
CA ALA A 35 -2.95 -59.27 -5.11
C ALA A 35 -4.03 -59.83 -6.07
N TYR A 36 -3.77 -59.79 -7.38
CA TYR A 36 -4.69 -60.18 -8.46
C TYR A 36 -4.43 -61.62 -8.95
N SER A 37 -3.93 -62.50 -8.08
CA SER A 37 -3.71 -63.92 -8.41
C SER A 37 -5.01 -64.72 -8.69
N GLY A 38 -6.18 -64.09 -8.56
CA GLY A 38 -7.49 -64.64 -8.92
C GLY A 38 -8.33 -63.81 -9.91
N ALA A 39 -7.80 -62.72 -10.47
CA ALA A 39 -8.53 -61.85 -11.40
C ALA A 39 -8.43 -62.38 -12.85
N SER A 40 -9.52 -62.35 -13.62
CA SER A 40 -9.45 -62.69 -15.05
C SER A 40 -8.72 -61.58 -15.80
N VAL A 41 -7.48 -61.83 -16.21
CA VAL A 41 -6.74 -60.94 -17.12
C VAL A 41 -7.31 -61.13 -18.51
N THR A 42 -7.92 -60.09 -19.08
CA THR A 42 -8.42 -60.12 -20.46
C THR A 42 -7.45 -59.33 -21.34
N PRO A 43 -6.70 -59.98 -22.25
CA PRO A 43 -5.85 -59.27 -23.20
C PRO A 43 -6.72 -58.48 -24.19
N LEU A 44 -6.49 -57.18 -24.30
CA LEU A 44 -7.15 -56.34 -25.29
C LEU A 44 -6.15 -56.03 -26.44
N SER A 45 -6.36 -56.60 -27.63
CA SER A 45 -5.73 -56.10 -28.85
C SER A 45 -6.83 -55.53 -29.75
N LEU A 46 -7.06 -54.24 -29.69
CA LEU A 46 -7.97 -53.55 -30.61
C LEU A 46 -7.13 -53.01 -31.77
N ASN A 47 -7.15 -53.72 -32.90
CA ASN A 47 -6.44 -53.36 -34.12
C ASN A 47 -7.42 -53.22 -35.30
N SER A 48 -8.29 -52.20 -35.33
CA SER A 48 -8.98 -51.89 -36.58
C SER A 48 -9.67 -50.53 -36.56
N ALA A 49 -9.49 -49.83 -37.67
CA ALA A 49 -10.26 -48.66 -38.05
C ALA A 49 -11.77 -48.83 -37.78
N GLY A 50 -12.32 -47.98 -36.91
CA GLY A 50 -13.73 -47.58 -36.96
C GLY A 50 -14.80 -48.58 -36.52
N THR A 51 -14.48 -49.67 -35.82
CA THR A 51 -15.51 -50.57 -35.27
C THR A 51 -15.75 -50.31 -33.79
N THR A 52 -17.01 -50.09 -33.39
CA THR A 52 -17.47 -50.20 -32.00
C THR A 52 -16.97 -51.53 -31.42
N ALA A 53 -16.21 -51.49 -30.32
CA ALA A 53 -15.79 -52.71 -29.66
C ALA A 53 -17.03 -53.56 -29.30
N SER A 54 -16.99 -54.86 -29.60
CA SER A 54 -18.03 -55.79 -29.16
C SER A 54 -18.21 -55.65 -27.64
N PRO A 55 -19.44 -55.64 -27.10
CA PRO A 55 -19.66 -55.52 -25.67
C PRO A 55 -18.85 -56.61 -24.96
N LEU A 56 -18.15 -56.20 -23.88
CA LEU A 56 -17.62 -57.14 -22.90
C LEU A 56 -18.75 -58.12 -22.51
N PRO A 57 -18.46 -59.41 -22.27
CA PRO A 57 -19.48 -60.38 -21.92
C PRO A 57 -20.35 -59.83 -20.77
N PRO A 58 -21.69 -59.96 -20.82
CA PRO A 58 -22.53 -59.53 -19.71
C PRO A 58 -22.09 -60.23 -18.43
N ALA A 59 -22.10 -59.50 -17.31
CA ALA A 59 -21.80 -60.05 -16.00
C ALA A 59 -22.65 -61.32 -15.76
N PRO A 60 -22.07 -62.41 -15.20
CA PRO A 60 -22.83 -63.61 -14.90
C PRO A 60 -24.04 -63.26 -14.04
N THR A 61 -25.21 -63.82 -14.36
CA THR A 61 -26.49 -63.57 -13.69
C THR A 61 -26.57 -64.19 -12.28
N SER A 62 -25.45 -64.46 -11.62
CA SER A 62 -25.39 -65.03 -10.28
C SER A 62 -24.89 -63.99 -9.27
N THR A 63 -25.64 -63.87 -8.18
CA THR A 63 -25.55 -62.84 -7.13
C THR A 63 -24.28 -62.88 -6.25
N ASN A 64 -23.14 -63.39 -6.73
CA ASN A 64 -21.93 -63.48 -5.90
C ASN A 64 -20.58 -63.47 -6.66
N PHE A 65 -20.53 -63.05 -7.93
CA PHE A 65 -19.26 -62.89 -8.64
C PHE A 65 -18.79 -61.43 -8.61
N TYR A 66 -17.78 -61.17 -7.76
CA TYR A 66 -16.88 -60.03 -7.90
C TYR A 66 -16.09 -60.25 -9.20
N ILE A 67 -16.46 -59.59 -10.29
CA ILE A 67 -15.62 -59.64 -11.50
C ILE A 67 -14.50 -58.61 -11.34
N ASP A 68 -13.45 -58.97 -10.60
CA ASP A 68 -12.19 -58.25 -10.61
C ASP A 68 -11.56 -58.44 -12.00
N THR A 69 -11.88 -57.54 -12.95
CA THR A 69 -11.33 -57.57 -14.32
C THR A 69 -10.21 -56.54 -14.43
N LEU A 70 -8.99 -57.00 -14.70
CA LEU A 70 -7.88 -56.16 -15.14
C LEU A 70 -7.76 -56.28 -16.66
N ILE A 71 -8.03 -55.18 -17.36
CA ILE A 71 -7.87 -55.12 -18.82
C ILE A 71 -6.46 -54.62 -19.11
N THR A 72 -5.67 -55.42 -19.82
CA THR A 72 -4.29 -55.04 -20.22
C THR A 72 -4.11 -55.18 -21.73
N GLY A 73 -3.46 -54.22 -22.38
CA GLY A 73 -3.26 -54.31 -23.84
C GLY A 73 -2.86 -53.03 -24.57
N THR A 74 -2.86 -53.07 -25.90
CA THR A 74 -2.69 -51.88 -26.76
C THR A 74 -3.95 -51.65 -27.57
N VAL A 75 -4.41 -50.40 -27.59
CA VAL A 75 -5.54 -49.94 -28.39
C VAL A 75 -4.97 -49.05 -29.49
N THR A 76 -5.03 -49.54 -30.71
CA THR A 76 -4.48 -48.87 -31.90
C THR A 76 -5.61 -48.65 -32.88
N GLY A 77 -6.04 -47.41 -33.08
CA GLY A 77 -7.08 -47.12 -34.07
C GLY A 77 -7.73 -45.76 -33.86
N GLY A 78 -7.39 -44.80 -34.72
CA GLY A 78 -7.91 -43.44 -34.68
C GLY A 78 -9.45 -43.37 -34.78
N GLY A 79 -10.12 -43.25 -33.64
CA GLY A 79 -11.56 -43.01 -33.49
C GLY A 79 -12.34 -44.10 -32.75
N SER A 80 -11.71 -45.10 -32.14
CA SER A 80 -12.43 -46.19 -31.45
C SER A 80 -13.11 -45.72 -30.15
N ILE A 81 -14.38 -46.09 -29.96
CA ILE A 81 -15.12 -45.93 -28.69
C ILE A 81 -15.10 -47.28 -27.94
N LEU A 82 -14.57 -47.27 -26.71
CA LEU A 82 -14.60 -48.38 -25.78
C LEU A 82 -15.62 -48.08 -24.67
N SER A 83 -16.77 -48.74 -24.70
CA SER A 83 -17.77 -48.61 -23.64
C SER A 83 -17.60 -49.69 -22.57
N LEU A 84 -17.47 -49.27 -21.31
CA LEU A 84 -17.37 -50.15 -20.16
C LEU A 84 -18.76 -50.53 -19.63
N PRO A 85 -18.99 -51.79 -19.22
CA PRO A 85 -20.27 -52.23 -18.66
C PRO A 85 -20.63 -51.50 -17.37
N ASN A 86 -21.89 -51.08 -17.25
CA ASN A 86 -22.44 -50.52 -16.01
C ASN A 86 -22.82 -51.66 -15.04
N GLY A 87 -22.45 -51.51 -13.77
CA GLY A 87 -22.92 -52.36 -12.68
C GLY A 87 -24.41 -52.16 -12.44
N GLN A 88 -25.12 -53.23 -12.07
CA GLN A 88 -26.59 -53.19 -11.98
C GLN A 88 -27.08 -52.22 -10.88
N THR A 89 -27.95 -51.31 -11.29
CA THR A 89 -28.66 -50.34 -10.44
C THR A 89 -29.79 -51.02 -9.67
N ASN A 90 -29.49 -51.77 -8.60
CA ASN A 90 -30.51 -52.29 -7.69
C ASN A 90 -30.12 -52.00 -6.23
N GLY A 91 -30.28 -50.74 -5.81
CA GLY A 91 -30.56 -50.35 -4.43
C GLY A 91 -29.53 -50.65 -3.33
N ALA A 92 -28.36 -51.20 -3.63
CA ALA A 92 -27.27 -51.44 -2.68
C ALA A 92 -25.95 -50.87 -3.23
N PRO A 93 -25.05 -50.35 -2.39
CA PRO A 93 -23.74 -49.86 -2.82
C PRO A 93 -22.91 -51.07 -3.25
N THR A 94 -22.97 -51.43 -4.52
CA THR A 94 -22.25 -52.58 -5.03
C THR A 94 -20.83 -52.14 -5.41
N ASN A 95 -19.85 -52.64 -4.64
CA ASN A 95 -18.41 -52.55 -4.87
C ASN A 95 -17.93 -53.27 -6.17
N GLY A 96 -18.81 -53.46 -7.16
CA GLY A 96 -18.53 -54.20 -8.39
C GLY A 96 -18.37 -53.27 -9.58
N GLY A 97 -17.14 -52.84 -9.83
CA GLY A 97 -16.71 -52.10 -11.03
C GLY A 97 -15.46 -52.72 -11.65
N ILE A 98 -15.06 -52.26 -12.84
CA ILE A 98 -13.79 -52.68 -13.47
C ILE A 98 -12.65 -52.03 -12.68
N LYS A 99 -11.91 -52.83 -11.90
CA LYS A 99 -10.86 -52.29 -11.02
C LYS A 99 -9.66 -51.69 -11.74
N GLY A 100 -9.41 -52.01 -13.02
CA GLY A 100 -8.29 -51.40 -13.74
C GLY A 100 -8.24 -51.63 -15.26
N ILE A 101 -7.92 -50.58 -16.00
CA ILE A 101 -7.50 -50.61 -17.41
C ILE A 101 -6.05 -50.11 -17.45
N VAL A 102 -5.13 -50.96 -17.89
CA VAL A 102 -3.72 -50.61 -18.13
C VAL A 102 -3.44 -50.80 -19.62
N ALA A 103 -3.52 -49.74 -20.40
CA ALA A 103 -3.37 -49.84 -21.84
C ALA A 103 -2.53 -48.73 -22.47
N GLY A 104 -1.79 -49.11 -23.51
CA GLY A 104 -1.14 -48.17 -24.42
C GLY A 104 -2.12 -47.81 -25.53
N PHE A 105 -2.56 -46.57 -25.58
CA PHE A 105 -3.44 -46.08 -26.65
C PHE A 105 -2.59 -45.41 -27.75
N SER A 106 -3.09 -45.34 -28.99
CA SER A 106 -2.43 -44.60 -30.07
C SER A 106 -3.44 -44.12 -31.12
N GLY A 107 -3.68 -42.80 -31.14
CA GLY A 107 -4.73 -42.19 -31.95
C GLY A 107 -5.65 -41.28 -31.13
N ASN A 108 -6.88 -41.09 -31.61
CA ASN A 108 -7.97 -40.46 -30.88
C ASN A 108 -8.89 -41.57 -30.37
N GLU A 109 -8.99 -41.77 -29.07
CA GLU A 109 -9.82 -42.82 -28.47
C GLU A 109 -10.82 -42.21 -27.49
N THR A 110 -11.96 -42.87 -27.30
CA THR A 110 -12.95 -42.46 -26.30
C THR A 110 -13.34 -43.66 -25.45
N ILE A 111 -13.21 -43.55 -24.13
CA ILE A 111 -13.64 -44.55 -23.15
C ILE A 111 -14.83 -43.95 -22.38
N THR A 112 -15.95 -44.65 -22.37
CA THR A 112 -17.16 -44.19 -21.65
C THR A 112 -17.77 -45.28 -20.79
N GLY A 113 -18.44 -44.91 -19.70
CA GLY A 113 -19.18 -45.83 -18.83
C GLY A 113 -18.34 -46.51 -17.75
N GLY A 114 -18.97 -47.42 -16.99
CA GLY A 114 -18.36 -48.11 -15.85
C GLY A 114 -18.74 -47.49 -14.50
N SER A 115 -19.51 -48.21 -13.69
CA SER A 115 -19.85 -47.82 -12.32
C SER A 115 -18.91 -48.48 -11.32
N GLY A 116 -18.43 -47.78 -10.30
CA GLY A 116 -17.65 -48.37 -9.20
C GLY A 116 -16.35 -47.62 -8.91
N TYR A 117 -15.29 -48.36 -8.55
CA TYR A 117 -13.92 -47.86 -8.43
C TYR A 117 -13.14 -48.27 -9.68
N ASN A 118 -12.81 -47.31 -10.54
CA ASN A 118 -12.06 -47.56 -11.77
C ASN A 118 -10.64 -47.01 -11.64
N ALA A 119 -9.64 -47.75 -12.13
CA ALA A 119 -8.28 -47.25 -12.31
C ALA A 119 -7.93 -47.25 -13.80
N LEU A 120 -7.52 -46.11 -14.35
CA LEU A 120 -7.08 -45.97 -15.73
C LEU A 120 -5.60 -45.60 -15.76
N ILE A 121 -4.75 -46.44 -16.36
CA ILE A 121 -3.34 -46.17 -16.58
C ILE A 121 -3.07 -46.07 -18.08
N VAL A 122 -2.73 -44.87 -18.53
CA VAL A 122 -2.37 -44.54 -19.91
C VAL A 122 -0.85 -44.60 -20.04
N THR A 123 -0.34 -45.48 -20.91
CA THR A 123 1.11 -45.76 -21.05
C THR A 123 1.72 -45.34 -22.40
N GLY A 124 1.05 -44.46 -23.17
CA GLY A 124 1.44 -44.10 -24.55
C GLY A 124 1.65 -42.59 -24.82
N ASN A 125 2.52 -42.25 -25.78
CA ASN A 125 2.95 -40.87 -26.07
C ASN A 125 2.10 -40.09 -27.10
N THR A 126 1.07 -40.70 -27.70
CA THR A 126 0.35 -40.14 -28.88
C THR A 126 -1.17 -40.29 -28.80
N THR A 127 -1.73 -39.99 -27.63
CA THR A 127 -3.13 -40.28 -27.31
C THR A 127 -3.92 -39.00 -27.12
N ASN A 128 -5.03 -38.87 -27.85
CA ASN A 128 -6.14 -37.99 -27.51
C ASN A 128 -7.25 -38.88 -26.94
N LEU A 129 -7.10 -39.27 -25.68
CA LEU A 129 -8.08 -40.08 -24.97
C LEU A 129 -9.14 -39.18 -24.32
N THR A 130 -10.42 -39.43 -24.60
CA THR A 130 -11.56 -38.91 -23.84
C THR A 130 -12.04 -39.98 -22.85
N PHE A 131 -12.11 -39.68 -21.55
CA PHE A 131 -12.64 -40.58 -20.51
C PHE A 131 -13.79 -39.91 -19.75
N ASP A 132 -14.90 -40.64 -19.58
CA ASP A 132 -16.14 -40.23 -18.89
C ASP A 132 -16.77 -41.48 -18.24
N PRO A 133 -16.44 -41.78 -16.96
CA PRO A 133 -17.09 -42.84 -16.22
C PRO A 133 -18.38 -42.30 -15.58
N GLN A 134 -19.50 -42.69 -16.17
CA GLN A 134 -20.84 -42.28 -15.76
C GLN A 134 -21.14 -42.61 -14.28
N GLY A 135 -21.03 -41.61 -13.39
CA GLY A 135 -21.84 -41.46 -12.17
C GLY A 135 -21.66 -42.46 -11.01
N GLY A 136 -20.49 -43.07 -10.84
CA GLY A 136 -20.20 -43.93 -9.69
C GLY A 136 -19.95 -43.17 -8.37
N SER A 137 -20.24 -43.79 -7.22
CA SER A 137 -19.93 -43.24 -5.88
C SER A 137 -18.52 -43.60 -5.36
N GLY A 138 -17.68 -44.25 -6.18
CA GLY A 138 -16.31 -44.64 -5.86
C GLY A 138 -15.29 -43.57 -6.25
N ILE A 139 -14.06 -43.71 -5.75
CA ILE A 139 -12.92 -42.90 -6.19
C ILE A 139 -12.36 -43.54 -7.46
N ASP A 140 -12.34 -42.78 -8.55
CA ASP A 140 -11.70 -43.20 -9.80
C ASP A 140 -10.27 -42.64 -9.88
N THR A 141 -9.28 -43.48 -10.18
CA THR A 141 -7.87 -43.06 -10.31
C THR A 141 -7.46 -43.02 -11.77
N ILE A 142 -6.89 -41.91 -12.24
CA ILE A 142 -6.37 -41.75 -13.60
C ILE A 142 -4.87 -41.46 -13.53
N TYR A 143 -4.06 -42.31 -14.15
CA TYR A 143 -2.64 -42.06 -14.38
C TYR A 143 -2.41 -41.79 -15.88
N ALA A 144 -2.15 -40.53 -16.22
CA ALA A 144 -2.00 -40.06 -17.59
C ALA A 144 -0.51 -39.87 -17.95
N GLY A 145 0.15 -40.92 -18.44
CA GLY A 145 1.54 -40.81 -18.92
C GLY A 145 1.63 -40.23 -20.33
N GLY A 146 2.43 -39.17 -20.53
CA GLY A 146 2.77 -38.62 -21.85
C GLY A 146 1.59 -38.07 -22.69
N GLY A 147 1.85 -37.66 -23.93
CA GLY A 147 0.79 -37.34 -24.93
C GLY A 147 0.03 -36.02 -24.74
N ASN A 148 -1.11 -35.88 -25.43
CA ASN A 148 -2.01 -34.71 -25.42
C ASN A 148 -3.44 -35.15 -25.04
N ASN A 149 -3.62 -35.78 -23.89
CA ASN A 149 -4.90 -36.42 -23.53
C ASN A 149 -5.98 -35.39 -23.14
N ASN A 150 -7.27 -35.76 -23.20
CA ASN A 150 -8.37 -34.88 -22.80
C ASN A 150 -9.35 -35.59 -21.83
N PHE A 151 -9.24 -35.35 -20.53
CA PHE A 151 -10.06 -36.00 -19.51
C PHE A 151 -11.24 -35.11 -19.10
N THR A 152 -12.43 -35.68 -18.99
CA THR A 152 -13.61 -35.02 -18.39
C THR A 152 -13.95 -35.76 -17.10
N LEU A 153 -13.97 -35.04 -15.98
CA LEU A 153 -14.25 -35.58 -14.65
C LEU A 153 -15.67 -35.17 -14.27
N ASP A 154 -16.66 -36.04 -14.46
CA ASP A 154 -18.10 -35.75 -14.26
C ASP A 154 -18.78 -36.71 -13.25
N GLY A 155 -18.00 -37.55 -12.58
CA GLY A 155 -18.35 -38.33 -11.39
C GLY A 155 -18.27 -37.57 -10.05
N TYR A 156 -18.28 -38.30 -8.94
CA TYR A 156 -18.24 -37.69 -7.59
C TYR A 156 -16.83 -37.39 -7.07
N TRP A 157 -15.85 -38.26 -7.34
CA TRP A 157 -14.46 -38.15 -6.85
C TRP A 157 -13.45 -38.74 -7.84
N TYR A 158 -12.47 -37.96 -8.28
CA TYR A 158 -11.32 -38.45 -9.05
C TYR A 158 -9.98 -38.16 -8.37
N ASP A 159 -9.01 -39.06 -8.56
CA ASP A 159 -7.60 -38.83 -8.27
C ASP A 159 -6.79 -38.97 -9.57
N VAL A 160 -6.36 -37.83 -10.11
CA VAL A 160 -5.70 -37.73 -11.42
C VAL A 160 -4.22 -37.42 -11.22
N VAL A 161 -3.34 -38.21 -11.82
CA VAL A 161 -1.89 -37.99 -11.83
C VAL A 161 -1.40 -37.91 -13.27
N ALA A 162 -0.94 -36.72 -13.70
CA ALA A 162 -0.37 -36.49 -15.02
C ALA A 162 1.08 -35.98 -14.90
N PRO A 163 2.09 -36.88 -14.94
CA PRO A 163 3.48 -36.50 -14.71
C PRO A 163 4.17 -35.81 -15.91
N SER A 164 3.58 -35.88 -17.11
CA SER A 164 4.15 -35.30 -18.34
C SER A 164 3.09 -35.16 -19.44
N GLY A 165 3.43 -34.49 -20.55
CA GLY A 165 2.54 -34.29 -21.71
C GLY A 165 1.90 -32.90 -21.76
N ASN A 166 0.93 -32.72 -22.66
CA ASN A 166 0.09 -31.51 -22.75
C ASN A 166 -1.38 -31.92 -22.62
N ASN A 167 -1.77 -32.35 -21.43
CA ASN A 167 -3.11 -32.89 -21.19
C ASN A 167 -4.11 -31.76 -20.91
N THR A 168 -5.34 -31.91 -21.38
CA THR A 168 -6.50 -31.12 -20.93
C THR A 168 -7.27 -31.94 -19.91
N ILE A 169 -7.53 -31.39 -18.73
CA ILE A 169 -8.31 -32.03 -17.66
C ILE A 169 -9.45 -31.09 -17.32
N THR A 170 -10.69 -31.54 -17.46
CA THR A 170 -11.88 -30.72 -17.23
C THR A 170 -12.71 -31.32 -16.12
N ALA A 171 -12.74 -30.68 -14.94
CA ALA A 171 -13.69 -31.02 -13.89
C ALA A 171 -15.05 -30.39 -14.23
N ALA A 172 -16.06 -31.23 -14.37
CA ALA A 172 -17.40 -30.87 -14.82
C ALA A 172 -18.43 -31.12 -13.70
N PRO A 173 -19.60 -30.46 -13.73
CA PRO A 173 -20.68 -30.76 -12.78
C PRO A 173 -21.03 -32.24 -12.83
N ASN A 174 -21.22 -32.86 -11.66
CA ASN A 174 -21.66 -34.24 -11.58
C ASN A 174 -23.01 -34.41 -12.31
N VAL A 175 -23.23 -35.57 -12.95
CA VAL A 175 -24.51 -35.96 -13.59
C VAL A 175 -25.77 -35.72 -12.73
N ASN A 176 -25.65 -35.72 -11.40
CA ASN A 176 -26.74 -35.45 -10.45
C ASN A 176 -26.78 -34.00 -9.92
N GLY A 177 -25.95 -33.09 -10.44
CA GLY A 177 -25.82 -31.71 -9.98
C GLY A 177 -25.18 -31.53 -8.60
N SER A 178 -24.62 -32.60 -8.02
CA SER A 178 -23.88 -32.56 -6.76
C SER A 178 -22.45 -32.05 -6.95
N ALA A 179 -21.82 -31.53 -5.89
CA ALA A 179 -20.41 -31.12 -5.95
C ALA A 179 -19.48 -32.34 -6.15
N SER A 180 -18.56 -32.23 -7.10
CA SER A 180 -17.42 -33.15 -7.25
C SER A 180 -16.29 -32.76 -6.28
N TYR A 181 -15.43 -33.71 -5.94
CA TYR A 181 -14.23 -33.50 -5.11
C TYR A 181 -13.03 -34.15 -5.80
N ASP A 182 -12.38 -33.40 -6.68
CA ASP A 182 -11.33 -33.96 -7.52
C ASP A 182 -9.94 -33.59 -6.99
N HIS A 183 -9.03 -34.55 -6.94
CA HIS A 183 -7.62 -34.35 -6.66
C HIS A 183 -6.82 -34.50 -7.94
N ILE A 184 -6.09 -33.46 -8.34
CA ILE A 184 -5.34 -33.43 -9.61
C ILE A 184 -3.89 -33.10 -9.32
N THR A 185 -2.99 -34.02 -9.61
CA THR A 185 -1.54 -33.85 -9.48
C THR A 185 -0.90 -33.82 -10.87
N THR A 186 -0.20 -32.74 -11.18
CA THR A 186 0.61 -32.58 -12.40
C THR A 186 2.05 -32.25 -12.01
N THR A 187 3.03 -33.10 -12.33
CA THR A 187 4.44 -32.87 -11.91
C THR A 187 5.33 -32.32 -13.02
N GLY A 188 4.83 -32.25 -14.26
CA GLY A 188 5.54 -31.73 -15.43
C GLY A 188 4.64 -31.61 -16.65
N GLY A 189 5.17 -31.08 -17.77
CA GLY A 189 4.41 -30.85 -19.01
C GLY A 189 3.80 -29.46 -19.13
N ASN A 190 2.91 -29.27 -20.12
CA ASN A 190 2.12 -28.06 -20.33
C ASN A 190 0.61 -28.41 -20.34
N ASN A 191 0.06 -28.73 -19.18
CA ASN A 191 -1.32 -29.18 -19.06
C ASN A 191 -2.29 -27.99 -18.97
N THR A 192 -3.55 -28.19 -19.36
CA THR A 192 -4.65 -27.24 -19.17
C THR A 192 -5.70 -27.87 -18.25
N LEU A 193 -5.90 -27.28 -17.07
CA LEU A 193 -6.87 -27.74 -16.09
C LEU A 193 -8.06 -26.78 -16.08
N ASN A 194 -9.26 -27.25 -16.37
CA ASN A 194 -10.50 -26.48 -16.34
C ASN A 194 -11.38 -26.96 -15.19
N LEU A 195 -11.30 -26.28 -14.05
CA LEU A 195 -12.08 -26.60 -12.85
C LEU A 195 -13.42 -25.87 -12.94
N ASN A 196 -14.50 -26.52 -13.40
CA ASN A 196 -15.79 -25.85 -13.65
C ASN A 196 -16.90 -26.22 -12.65
N ALA A 197 -16.75 -27.29 -11.87
CA ALA A 197 -17.64 -27.63 -10.74
C ALA A 197 -16.86 -28.32 -9.62
N GLY A 198 -17.41 -28.31 -8.40
CA GLY A 198 -16.83 -29.06 -7.27
C GLY A 198 -15.88 -28.28 -6.37
N LEU A 199 -15.35 -29.00 -5.39
CA LEU A 199 -14.31 -28.59 -4.43
C LEU A 199 -13.02 -29.34 -4.79
N ASP A 200 -12.27 -28.77 -5.73
CA ASP A 200 -11.11 -29.45 -6.30
C ASP A 200 -9.81 -29.07 -5.59
N THR A 201 -8.90 -30.03 -5.46
CA THR A 201 -7.52 -29.82 -5.00
C THR A 201 -6.55 -30.08 -6.13
N VAL A 202 -5.67 -29.12 -6.43
CA VAL A 202 -4.69 -29.22 -7.51
C VAL A 202 -3.28 -29.05 -6.96
N VAL A 203 -2.37 -29.93 -7.37
CA VAL A 203 -0.92 -29.80 -7.18
C VAL A 203 -0.26 -29.75 -8.55
N SER A 204 0.40 -28.65 -8.91
CA SER A 204 1.02 -28.44 -10.22
C SER A 204 2.50 -28.06 -10.09
N GLY A 205 3.37 -28.79 -10.76
CA GLY A 205 4.81 -28.54 -10.85
C GLY A 205 5.29 -28.16 -12.27
N GLY A 206 4.41 -28.21 -13.27
CA GLY A 206 4.72 -27.97 -14.68
C GLY A 206 4.54 -26.53 -15.14
N ASN A 207 4.48 -26.35 -16.46
CA ASN A 207 4.10 -25.09 -17.13
C ASN A 207 2.61 -25.16 -17.51
N ASP A 208 1.77 -25.28 -16.49
CA ASP A 208 0.36 -25.60 -16.65
C ASP A 208 -0.52 -24.33 -16.69
N THR A 209 -1.65 -24.38 -17.38
CA THR A 209 -2.70 -23.35 -17.29
C THR A 209 -3.86 -23.91 -16.47
N ILE A 210 -4.19 -23.25 -15.35
CA ILE A 210 -5.25 -23.69 -14.43
C ILE A 210 -6.37 -22.65 -14.46
N ASN A 211 -7.50 -22.98 -15.09
CA ASN A 211 -8.68 -22.14 -15.18
C ASN A 211 -9.70 -22.57 -14.11
N VAL A 212 -9.95 -21.70 -13.14
CA VAL A 212 -10.82 -21.98 -11.98
C VAL A 212 -12.13 -21.23 -12.15
N GLY A 213 -13.19 -21.96 -12.49
CA GLY A 213 -14.57 -21.46 -12.59
C GLY A 213 -15.43 -21.84 -11.38
N THR A 214 -14.86 -22.49 -10.36
CA THR A 214 -15.56 -22.96 -9.16
C THR A 214 -15.32 -22.08 -7.96
N ALA A 215 -16.03 -22.39 -6.87
CA ALA A 215 -15.76 -21.85 -5.55
C ALA A 215 -15.02 -22.90 -4.71
N LYS A 216 -14.14 -22.45 -3.81
CA LYS A 216 -13.43 -23.28 -2.82
C LYS A 216 -12.44 -24.29 -3.40
N ALA A 217 -11.91 -24.07 -4.60
CA ALA A 217 -10.77 -24.82 -5.10
C ALA A 217 -9.50 -24.50 -4.29
N ALA A 218 -8.65 -25.50 -4.07
CA ALA A 218 -7.36 -25.36 -3.40
C ALA A 218 -6.22 -25.74 -4.35
N ILE A 219 -5.34 -24.80 -4.66
CA ILE A 219 -4.33 -24.95 -5.71
C ILE A 219 -2.94 -24.71 -5.11
N THR A 220 -2.05 -25.66 -5.30
CA THR A 220 -0.61 -25.53 -5.01
C THR A 220 0.15 -25.62 -6.32
N ALA A 221 0.85 -24.56 -6.71
CA ALA A 221 1.57 -24.47 -7.97
C ALA A 221 3.03 -24.05 -7.75
N THR A 222 3.98 -24.92 -8.06
CA THR A 222 5.42 -24.75 -7.74
C THR A 222 6.31 -24.58 -8.98
N GLY A 223 5.74 -24.75 -10.18
CA GLY A 223 6.44 -24.69 -11.46
C GLY A 223 6.44 -23.31 -12.13
N LYS A 224 5.94 -23.26 -13.36
CA LYS A 224 5.76 -22.05 -14.18
C LYS A 224 4.28 -21.85 -14.56
N ALA A 225 3.38 -22.26 -13.68
CA ALA A 225 1.96 -22.32 -14.02
C ALA A 225 1.34 -20.92 -14.17
N LEU A 226 0.22 -20.85 -14.89
CA LEU A 226 -0.67 -19.70 -14.95
C LEU A 226 -2.00 -20.09 -14.31
N VAL A 227 -2.25 -19.60 -13.10
CA VAL A 227 -3.49 -19.84 -12.36
C VAL A 227 -4.46 -18.69 -12.61
N LYS A 228 -5.66 -18.98 -13.10
CA LYS A 228 -6.71 -18.01 -13.42
C LYS A 228 -7.96 -18.29 -12.61
N LEU A 229 -8.19 -17.52 -11.56
CA LEU A 229 -9.45 -17.50 -10.84
C LEU A 229 -10.44 -16.65 -11.63
N LYS A 230 -11.51 -17.25 -12.15
CA LYS A 230 -12.52 -16.54 -12.94
C LYS A 230 -13.38 -15.64 -12.05
N ARG A 231 -14.01 -14.65 -12.67
CA ARG A 231 -14.99 -13.76 -12.02
C ARG A 231 -16.26 -14.56 -11.69
N VAL A 232 -16.31 -15.11 -10.48
CA VAL A 232 -17.49 -15.79 -9.94
C VAL A 232 -17.83 -15.15 -8.59
N ASP A 233 -19.10 -14.80 -8.38
CA ASP A 233 -19.54 -13.93 -7.27
C ASP A 233 -19.47 -14.59 -5.88
N THR A 234 -19.09 -15.88 -5.79
CA THR A 234 -18.98 -16.66 -4.54
C THR A 234 -17.62 -17.33 -4.38
N GLY A 235 -16.52 -16.67 -4.78
CA GLY A 235 -15.18 -17.23 -4.63
C GLY A 235 -14.80 -17.40 -3.16
N TYR A 236 -13.96 -18.41 -2.90
CA TYR A 236 -13.28 -18.75 -1.64
C TYR A 236 -12.10 -19.65 -2.00
N ASN A 237 -11.52 -19.43 -3.18
CA ASN A 237 -10.46 -20.27 -3.70
C ASN A 237 -9.15 -19.93 -2.97
N SER A 238 -8.27 -20.90 -2.84
CA SER A 238 -6.96 -20.71 -2.24
C SER A 238 -5.88 -21.11 -3.23
N VAL A 239 -4.87 -20.25 -3.38
CA VAL A 239 -3.71 -20.48 -4.25
C VAL A 239 -2.45 -20.35 -3.41
N ASN A 240 -1.61 -21.38 -3.41
CA ASN A 240 -0.25 -21.34 -2.92
C ASN A 240 0.71 -21.46 -4.11
N ALA A 241 1.33 -20.36 -4.50
CA ALA A 241 2.19 -20.27 -5.66
C ALA A 241 3.66 -20.05 -5.28
N SER A 242 4.54 -20.85 -5.87
CA SER A 242 5.99 -20.69 -5.82
C SER A 242 6.58 -20.92 -7.23
N GLY A 243 7.91 -20.94 -7.35
CA GLY A 243 8.58 -21.03 -8.65
C GLY A 243 8.36 -19.76 -9.48
N ALA A 244 8.05 -19.88 -10.77
CA ALA A 244 7.70 -18.75 -11.64
C ALA A 244 6.20 -18.73 -11.98
N THR A 245 5.36 -19.22 -11.07
CA THR A 245 3.90 -19.29 -11.24
C THR A 245 3.27 -17.90 -11.20
N THR A 246 2.47 -17.57 -12.21
CA THR A 246 1.69 -16.31 -12.28
C THR A 246 0.25 -16.57 -11.84
N VAL A 247 -0.33 -15.65 -11.05
CA VAL A 247 -1.70 -15.77 -10.54
C VAL A 247 -2.56 -14.60 -11.01
N TRP A 248 -3.73 -14.90 -11.58
CA TRP A 248 -4.80 -13.95 -11.89
C TRP A 248 -5.98 -14.20 -10.95
N ALA A 249 -6.13 -13.38 -9.92
CA ALA A 249 -7.16 -13.49 -8.89
C ALA A 249 -8.36 -12.58 -9.22
N ASN A 250 -9.18 -12.95 -10.21
CA ASN A 250 -10.27 -12.10 -10.69
C ASN A 250 -11.61 -12.36 -9.96
N GLY A 251 -11.67 -13.35 -9.07
CA GLY A 251 -12.87 -13.70 -8.30
C GLY A 251 -13.11 -12.79 -7.10
N THR A 252 -13.99 -13.24 -6.21
CA THR A 252 -14.26 -12.54 -4.94
C THR A 252 -13.91 -13.41 -3.74
N HIS A 253 -13.46 -12.82 -2.63
CA HIS A 253 -13.08 -13.53 -1.39
C HIS A 253 -12.06 -14.66 -1.57
N ASP A 254 -11.24 -14.60 -2.61
CA ASP A 254 -10.17 -15.57 -2.84
C ASP A 254 -8.94 -15.24 -1.97
N SER A 255 -8.11 -16.26 -1.73
CA SER A 255 -6.84 -16.14 -1.03
C SER A 255 -5.68 -16.59 -1.90
N ALA A 256 -4.58 -15.83 -1.88
CA ALA A 256 -3.36 -16.18 -2.60
C ALA A 256 -2.12 -15.95 -1.75
N THR A 257 -1.26 -16.96 -1.67
CA THR A 257 0.07 -16.90 -1.06
C THR A 257 1.10 -17.08 -2.15
N ILE A 258 1.92 -16.07 -2.40
CA ILE A 258 2.95 -16.06 -3.44
C ILE A 258 4.33 -16.01 -2.76
N SER A 259 5.23 -16.91 -3.15
CA SER A 259 6.62 -16.98 -2.62
C SER A 259 7.67 -17.09 -3.74
N GLY A 260 7.24 -17.03 -4.99
CA GLY A 260 8.06 -17.24 -6.18
C GLY A 260 8.45 -15.95 -6.90
N GLN A 261 8.89 -16.08 -8.15
CA GLN A 261 9.26 -14.99 -9.05
C GLN A 261 8.14 -14.59 -10.02
N GLY A 262 7.02 -15.32 -10.02
CA GLY A 262 5.90 -15.03 -10.90
C GLY A 262 5.09 -13.82 -10.43
N GLY A 263 4.39 -13.18 -11.38
CA GLY A 263 3.59 -11.99 -11.09
C GLY A 263 2.21 -12.30 -10.52
N LEU A 264 1.59 -11.28 -9.95
CA LEU A 264 0.21 -11.31 -9.47
C LEU A 264 -0.61 -10.22 -10.15
N TRP A 265 -1.77 -10.60 -10.67
CA TRP A 265 -2.81 -9.66 -11.10
C TRP A 265 -4.09 -9.96 -10.34
N SER A 266 -4.78 -8.93 -9.82
CA SER A 266 -6.10 -9.07 -9.21
C SER A 266 -7.01 -7.95 -9.65
N ASP A 267 -8.04 -8.24 -10.47
CA ASP A 267 -9.12 -7.29 -10.75
C ASP A 267 -10.40 -7.58 -9.92
N GLY A 268 -10.32 -8.59 -9.05
CA GLY A 268 -11.41 -9.10 -8.22
C GLY A 268 -11.75 -8.23 -7.01
N SER A 269 -12.55 -8.76 -6.09
CA SER A 269 -12.92 -7.99 -4.90
C SER A 269 -12.93 -8.79 -3.61
N ALA A 270 -12.56 -8.15 -2.50
CA ALA A 270 -12.46 -8.80 -1.19
C ALA A 270 -11.42 -9.94 -1.13
N ASN A 271 -10.43 -9.96 -2.03
CA ASN A 271 -9.38 -10.97 -2.04
C ASN A 271 -8.32 -10.65 -0.97
N THR A 272 -7.76 -11.69 -0.36
CA THR A 272 -6.68 -11.59 0.64
C THR A 272 -5.40 -12.21 0.09
N ILE A 273 -4.34 -11.42 -0.02
CA ILE A 273 -3.09 -11.80 -0.67
C ILE A 273 -1.93 -11.68 0.32
N THR A 274 -1.04 -12.68 0.33
CA THR A 274 0.27 -12.61 0.98
C THR A 274 1.35 -12.82 -0.09
N ASP A 275 2.23 -11.85 -0.25
CA ASP A 275 3.31 -11.88 -1.25
C ASP A 275 4.69 -11.73 -0.59
N SER A 276 5.46 -12.80 -0.64
CA SER A 276 6.89 -12.83 -0.28
C SER A 276 7.77 -13.10 -1.50
N GLY A 277 7.19 -13.05 -2.70
CA GLY A 277 7.85 -13.28 -3.97
C GLY A 277 8.59 -12.07 -4.51
N THR A 278 9.42 -12.28 -5.53
CA THR A 278 10.15 -11.20 -6.22
C THR A 278 9.45 -10.70 -7.47
N GLY A 279 8.26 -11.21 -7.77
CA GLY A 279 7.43 -10.77 -8.89
C GLY A 279 6.63 -9.51 -8.56
N GLN A 280 6.17 -8.80 -9.59
CA GLN A 280 5.34 -7.60 -9.40
C GLN A 280 3.89 -8.00 -9.10
N ALA A 281 3.22 -7.19 -8.27
CA ALA A 281 1.80 -7.33 -7.99
C ALA A 281 1.01 -6.11 -8.49
N LEU A 282 -0.06 -6.35 -9.24
CA LEU A 282 -1.00 -5.34 -9.71
C LEU A 282 -2.42 -5.70 -9.27
N ILE A 283 -3.02 -4.86 -8.45
CA ILE A 283 -4.38 -5.02 -7.95
C ILE A 283 -5.20 -3.85 -8.49
N THR A 284 -6.26 -4.10 -9.26
CA THR A 284 -7.12 -3.06 -9.85
C THR A 284 -8.56 -3.11 -9.36
N GLY A 285 -8.87 -4.08 -8.52
CA GLY A 285 -10.21 -4.33 -7.99
C GLY A 285 -10.58 -3.44 -6.79
N LYS A 286 -11.48 -3.95 -5.94
CA LYS A 286 -11.94 -3.24 -4.74
C LYS A 286 -11.94 -4.10 -3.48
N ASN A 287 -11.78 -3.47 -2.32
CA ASN A 287 -11.80 -4.14 -1.01
C ASN A 287 -10.74 -5.26 -0.86
N ASN A 288 -9.68 -5.26 -1.67
CA ASN A 288 -8.65 -6.29 -1.57
C ASN A 288 -7.64 -5.94 -0.47
N SER A 289 -7.05 -6.95 0.16
CA SER A 289 -5.97 -6.79 1.12
C SER A 289 -4.73 -7.51 0.64
N ILE A 290 -3.58 -6.84 0.65
CA ILE A 290 -2.28 -7.43 0.32
C ILE A 290 -1.27 -7.19 1.44
N THR A 291 -0.54 -8.23 1.81
CA THR A 291 0.64 -8.15 2.68
C THR A 291 1.88 -8.51 1.87
N ALA A 292 2.77 -7.56 1.63
CA ALA A 292 4.00 -7.70 0.86
C ALA A 292 5.25 -7.63 1.76
N SER A 293 6.22 -8.52 1.53
CA SER A 293 7.43 -8.61 2.38
C SER A 293 8.75 -8.64 1.61
N ALA A 294 8.72 -8.98 0.33
CA ALA A 294 9.88 -8.91 -0.55
C ALA A 294 9.88 -7.60 -1.33
N ALA A 295 11.05 -7.08 -1.68
CA ALA A 295 11.29 -5.75 -2.29
C ALA A 295 10.75 -5.55 -3.73
N ALA A 296 9.65 -6.22 -4.08
CA ALA A 296 9.01 -6.08 -5.38
C ALA A 296 8.02 -4.91 -5.38
N PRO A 297 7.83 -4.23 -6.52
CA PRO A 297 6.77 -3.22 -6.65
C PRO A 297 5.38 -3.84 -6.49
N VAL A 298 4.54 -3.15 -5.73
CA VAL A 298 3.13 -3.48 -5.56
C VAL A 298 2.31 -2.25 -5.89
N ALA A 299 1.30 -2.43 -6.74
CA ALA A 299 0.42 -1.37 -7.17
C ALA A 299 -1.04 -1.73 -6.89
N ILE A 300 -1.68 -0.91 -6.06
CA ILE A 300 -3.11 -0.94 -5.82
C ILE A 300 -3.77 0.22 -6.57
N PHE A 301 -4.70 -0.13 -7.46
CA PHE A 301 -5.62 0.74 -8.16
C PHE A 301 -7.03 0.44 -7.68
N GLY A 302 -7.92 1.42 -7.77
CA GLY A 302 -9.35 1.22 -7.48
C GLY A 302 -9.74 1.77 -6.12
N GLN A 303 -10.60 1.03 -5.40
CA GLN A 303 -11.27 1.55 -4.20
C GLN A 303 -11.15 0.63 -2.99
N ASN A 304 -10.92 1.21 -1.81
CA ASN A 304 -10.91 0.52 -0.52
C ASN A 304 -9.91 -0.65 -0.44
N ASN A 305 -8.83 -0.63 -1.23
CA ASN A 305 -7.81 -1.65 -1.12
C ASN A 305 -6.86 -1.31 0.04
N ALA A 306 -6.35 -2.35 0.70
CA ALA A 306 -5.40 -2.23 1.79
C ALA A 306 -4.09 -2.92 1.42
N GLU A 307 -2.98 -2.25 1.69
CA GLU A 307 -1.63 -2.77 1.46
C GLU A 307 -0.81 -2.64 2.74
N THR A 308 -0.13 -3.73 3.12
CA THR A 308 0.82 -3.74 4.23
C THR A 308 2.17 -4.22 3.72
N ALA A 309 3.21 -3.44 3.92
CA ALA A 309 4.54 -3.67 3.40
C ALA A 309 5.59 -3.68 4.53
N THR A 310 6.38 -4.75 4.62
CA THR A 310 7.40 -4.90 5.68
C THR A 310 8.85 -4.83 5.18
N GLY A 311 9.05 -4.68 3.87
CA GLY A 311 10.35 -4.79 3.19
C GLY A 311 10.98 -3.45 2.79
N SER A 312 11.39 -3.33 1.53
CA SER A 312 11.91 -2.10 0.93
C SER A 312 11.29 -1.93 -0.45
N ASN A 313 10.00 -1.65 -0.44
CA ASN A 313 9.12 -1.78 -1.58
C ASN A 313 8.89 -0.45 -2.28
N VAL A 314 8.38 -0.53 -3.51
CA VAL A 314 7.73 0.61 -4.16
C VAL A 314 6.23 0.34 -4.11
N LEU A 315 5.51 1.14 -3.32
CA LEU A 315 4.08 1.02 -3.06
C LEU A 315 3.35 2.10 -3.86
N LEU A 316 2.44 1.70 -4.73
CA LEU A 316 1.69 2.60 -5.60
C LEU A 316 0.21 2.53 -5.24
N ALA A 317 -0.35 3.59 -4.66
CA ALA A 317 -1.75 3.65 -4.26
C ALA A 317 -2.53 4.69 -5.09
N TYR A 318 -3.21 4.21 -6.13
CA TYR A 318 -4.00 5.02 -7.04
C TYR A 318 -5.51 4.77 -6.85
N GLY A 319 -6.30 5.83 -6.85
CA GLY A 319 -7.76 5.75 -6.73
C GLY A 319 -8.26 6.25 -5.38
N SER A 320 -9.28 5.62 -4.81
CA SER A 320 -9.96 6.19 -3.64
C SER A 320 -10.04 5.28 -2.41
N ASN A 321 -9.96 5.90 -1.23
CA ASN A 321 -10.09 5.23 0.06
C ASN A 321 -9.11 4.05 0.25
N ASN A 322 -7.98 4.04 -0.46
CA ASN A 322 -6.98 3.00 -0.28
C ASN A 322 -6.17 3.25 0.99
N THR A 323 -5.71 2.20 1.64
CA THR A 323 -4.90 2.28 2.87
C THR A 323 -3.55 1.61 2.65
N VAL A 324 -2.46 2.30 2.96
CA VAL A 324 -1.08 1.80 2.87
C VAL A 324 -0.45 1.81 4.26
N TYR A 325 0.09 0.67 4.68
CA TYR A 325 0.89 0.50 5.89
C TYR A 325 2.34 0.17 5.49
N ALA A 326 3.22 1.17 5.50
CA ALA A 326 4.63 1.05 5.13
C ALA A 326 5.49 0.94 6.40
N THR A 327 5.88 -0.28 6.79
CA THR A 327 6.68 -0.49 8.01
C THR A 327 8.17 -0.63 7.74
N GLY A 328 8.57 -0.69 6.47
CA GLY A 328 9.95 -0.87 6.04
C GLY A 328 10.56 0.39 5.43
N ALA A 329 11.68 0.22 4.70
CA ALA A 329 12.32 1.31 3.96
C ALA A 329 11.66 1.45 2.58
N ASP A 330 10.40 1.84 2.57
CA ASP A 330 9.55 1.85 1.38
C ASP A 330 9.53 3.21 0.67
N THR A 331 9.29 3.22 -0.64
CA THR A 331 8.85 4.41 -1.39
C THR A 331 7.36 4.30 -1.63
N VAL A 332 6.59 5.26 -1.13
CA VAL A 332 5.13 5.30 -1.29
C VAL A 332 4.75 6.41 -2.26
N VAL A 333 3.98 6.08 -3.28
CA VAL A 333 3.38 7.05 -4.20
C VAL A 333 1.88 6.90 -4.14
N ALA A 334 1.16 7.98 -3.86
CA ALA A 334 -0.30 7.96 -3.83
C ALA A 334 -0.94 9.11 -4.63
N ASP A 335 -2.03 8.78 -5.31
CA ASP A 335 -2.86 9.70 -6.09
C ASP A 335 -4.34 9.29 -6.02
N GLY A 336 -5.25 10.25 -6.19
CA GLY A 336 -6.70 10.07 -6.14
C GLY A 336 -7.33 10.73 -4.92
N SER A 337 -8.17 10.04 -4.15
CA SER A 337 -8.96 10.69 -3.09
C SER A 337 -9.12 9.86 -1.82
N ASN A 338 -8.97 10.49 -0.66
CA ASN A 338 -9.14 9.86 0.66
C ASN A 338 -8.21 8.67 0.93
N ASN A 339 -7.04 8.62 0.28
CA ASN A 339 -6.06 7.58 0.55
C ASN A 339 -5.39 7.84 1.90
N THR A 340 -5.22 6.79 2.70
CA THR A 340 -4.58 6.85 4.01
C THR A 340 -3.23 6.14 3.97
N ILE A 341 -2.18 6.79 4.44
CA ILE A 341 -0.82 6.26 4.47
C ILE A 341 -0.33 6.30 5.92
N THR A 342 0.04 5.14 6.46
CA THR A 342 0.70 5.03 7.75
C THR A 342 2.10 4.46 7.54
N ALA A 343 3.12 5.26 7.86
CA ALA A 343 4.52 4.84 7.73
C ALA A 343 5.21 4.76 9.08
N SER A 344 5.73 3.59 9.41
CA SER A 344 6.54 3.36 10.61
C SER A 344 7.99 3.00 10.31
N GLY A 345 8.37 2.84 9.04
CA GLY A 345 9.78 2.70 8.65
C GLY A 345 10.44 4.04 8.28
N THR A 346 11.55 3.96 7.55
CA THR A 346 12.25 5.13 6.97
C THR A 346 11.82 5.30 5.51
N SER A 347 10.59 5.76 5.30
CA SER A 347 9.99 5.81 3.97
C SER A 347 10.22 7.15 3.28
N ASP A 348 10.16 7.14 1.96
CA ASP A 348 9.91 8.34 1.15
C ASP A 348 8.46 8.31 0.69
N ILE A 349 7.73 9.42 0.88
CA ILE A 349 6.29 9.48 0.61
C ILE A 349 6.01 10.61 -0.38
N PHE A 350 5.35 10.28 -1.48
CA PHE A 350 4.95 11.20 -2.53
C PHE A 350 3.45 11.16 -2.75
N VAL A 351 2.75 12.19 -2.28
CA VAL A 351 1.31 12.36 -2.48
C VAL A 351 1.10 13.55 -3.41
N ASN A 352 0.87 13.25 -4.69
CA ASN A 352 0.72 14.27 -5.72
C ASN A 352 -0.68 14.18 -6.34
N GLY A 353 -1.37 15.32 -6.46
CA GLY A 353 -2.70 15.37 -7.09
C GLY A 353 -3.84 14.77 -6.24
N SER A 354 -3.52 14.27 -5.04
CA SER A 354 -4.51 13.68 -4.15
C SER A 354 -5.42 14.71 -3.50
N GLN A 355 -6.64 14.27 -3.20
CA GLN A 355 -7.66 15.01 -2.47
C GLN A 355 -7.90 14.33 -1.13
N ASN A 356 -7.78 15.06 -0.02
CA ASN A 356 -8.01 14.53 1.34
C ASN A 356 -7.14 13.30 1.67
N ALA A 357 -5.92 13.23 1.16
CA ALA A 357 -4.99 12.21 1.63
C ALA A 357 -4.67 12.44 3.12
N ALA A 358 -4.51 11.36 3.87
CA ALA A 358 -4.14 11.39 5.28
C ALA A 358 -2.83 10.61 5.47
N ILE A 359 -1.78 11.28 5.92
CA ILE A 359 -0.47 10.69 6.16
C ILE A 359 -0.17 10.70 7.65
N THR A 360 0.21 9.56 8.21
CA THR A 360 0.72 9.47 9.59
C THR A 360 2.06 8.78 9.58
N THR A 361 3.06 9.41 10.20
CA THR A 361 4.37 8.80 10.36
C THR A 361 4.81 8.77 11.81
N SER A 362 5.43 7.67 12.25
CA SER A 362 5.94 7.56 13.63
C SER A 362 7.44 7.76 13.76
N ASN A 363 8.20 7.35 12.74
CA ASN A 363 9.66 7.44 12.70
C ASN A 363 10.13 8.54 11.75
N SER A 364 11.45 8.79 11.77
CA SER A 364 12.09 9.71 10.83
C SER A 364 11.91 9.21 9.40
N ASN A 365 11.30 10.03 8.55
CA ASN A 365 11.23 9.79 7.11
C ASN A 365 12.30 10.63 6.41
N SER A 366 12.79 10.11 5.30
CA SER A 366 13.76 10.84 4.48
C SER A 366 13.09 12.06 3.83
N PHE A 367 11.89 11.87 3.26
CA PHE A 367 11.14 12.93 2.60
C PHE A 367 9.62 12.67 2.52
N VAL A 368 8.81 13.72 2.71
CA VAL A 368 7.35 13.70 2.51
C VAL A 368 6.93 14.84 1.59
N PHE A 369 6.45 14.52 0.40
CA PHE A 369 5.86 15.48 -0.53
C PHE A 369 4.34 15.38 -0.55
N MET A 370 3.68 16.52 -0.43
CA MET A 370 2.23 16.64 -0.53
C MET A 370 1.85 17.82 -1.41
N ALA A 371 1.12 17.55 -2.48
CA ALA A 371 0.54 18.58 -3.32
C ALA A 371 -0.95 18.33 -3.54
N SER A 372 -1.78 19.33 -3.23
CA SER A 372 -3.20 19.37 -3.60
C SER A 372 -3.39 20.23 -4.84
N THR A 373 -4.06 19.69 -5.87
CA THR A 373 -4.33 20.40 -7.13
C THR A 373 -5.77 20.91 -7.26
N THR A 374 -6.69 20.48 -6.39
CA THR A 374 -8.13 20.75 -6.51
C THR A 374 -8.71 21.58 -5.36
N GLY A 375 -7.86 22.00 -4.41
CA GLY A 375 -8.28 22.77 -3.23
C GLY A 375 -8.81 21.92 -2.06
N ALA A 376 -9.00 20.61 -2.25
CA ALA A 376 -9.26 19.67 -1.17
C ALA A 376 -7.99 19.44 -0.33
N GLY A 377 -8.10 19.58 0.99
CA GLY A 377 -6.94 19.65 1.89
C GLY A 377 -6.30 18.29 2.17
N ASN A 378 -5.01 18.12 1.86
CA ASN A 378 -4.25 16.95 2.35
C ASN A 378 -3.84 17.17 3.81
N SER A 379 -3.72 16.10 4.58
CA SER A 379 -3.35 16.18 6.00
C SER A 379 -2.18 15.25 6.31
N ALA A 380 -1.24 15.71 7.15
CA ALA A 380 -0.15 14.88 7.64
C ALA A 380 0.15 15.12 9.12
N THR A 381 0.35 14.03 9.86
CA THR A 381 0.99 14.04 11.17
C THR A 381 2.35 13.36 11.05
N LEU A 382 3.42 14.12 11.22
CA LEU A 382 4.78 13.67 10.91
C LEU A 382 5.62 13.52 12.18
N GLY A 383 5.96 12.26 12.49
CA GLY A 383 6.85 11.88 13.58
C GLY A 383 8.34 11.97 13.20
N GLY A 384 9.20 11.82 14.21
CA GLY A 384 10.66 11.82 14.05
C GLY A 384 11.23 13.12 13.48
N THR A 385 12.39 13.02 12.85
CA THR A 385 12.96 14.08 12.00
C THR A 385 12.55 13.82 10.56
N SER A 386 11.89 14.77 9.90
CA SER A 386 11.46 14.63 8.52
C SER A 386 11.70 15.92 7.74
N TYR A 387 11.88 15.80 6.42
CA TYR A 387 11.75 16.91 5.47
C TYR A 387 10.41 16.80 4.80
N ALA A 388 9.64 17.90 4.76
CA ALA A 388 8.42 17.90 3.98
C ALA A 388 8.29 19.12 3.08
N LEU A 389 7.55 18.93 2.00
CA LEU A 389 7.09 19.97 1.11
C LEU A 389 5.56 19.86 0.99
N ALA A 390 4.86 20.92 1.42
CA ALA A 390 3.43 21.09 1.23
C ALA A 390 3.17 22.13 0.14
N ALA A 391 2.31 21.78 -0.81
CA ALA A 391 1.83 22.67 -1.86
C ALA A 391 0.30 22.63 -1.97
N GLY A 392 -0.29 23.78 -2.33
CA GLY A 392 -1.74 23.91 -2.50
C GLY A 392 -2.43 24.11 -1.16
N ASN A 393 -3.45 23.30 -0.85
CA ASN A 393 -4.13 23.34 0.44
C ASN A 393 -3.75 22.10 1.24
N SER A 394 -2.92 22.25 2.27
CA SER A 394 -2.48 21.15 3.13
C SER A 394 -2.47 21.54 4.60
N SER A 395 -2.56 20.55 5.49
CA SER A 395 -2.36 20.73 6.93
C SER A 395 -1.30 19.77 7.45
N ILE A 396 -0.30 20.28 8.15
CA ILE A 396 0.82 19.48 8.66
C ILE A 396 0.93 19.69 10.16
N VAL A 397 0.97 18.59 10.90
CA VAL A 397 1.30 18.58 12.32
C VAL A 397 2.64 17.87 12.48
N SER A 398 3.67 18.60 12.92
CA SER A 398 4.95 17.97 13.29
C SER A 398 4.85 17.43 14.72
N ALA A 399 4.80 16.11 14.85
CA ALA A 399 4.81 15.42 16.14
C ALA A 399 6.25 15.24 16.68
N GLY A 400 7.25 15.17 15.80
CA GLY A 400 8.67 15.10 16.17
C GLY A 400 9.38 16.45 16.30
N GLN A 401 10.69 16.42 16.56
CA GLN A 401 11.55 17.61 16.70
C GLN A 401 12.39 17.84 15.43
N ASN A 402 12.88 19.07 15.22
CA ASN A 402 13.82 19.43 14.14
C ASN A 402 13.29 19.18 12.72
N PHE A 403 12.00 19.37 12.52
CA PHE A 403 11.36 19.22 11.22
C PHE A 403 11.74 20.39 10.30
N THR A 404 12.03 20.11 9.03
CA THR A 404 12.20 21.17 8.02
C THR A 404 11.06 21.09 7.01
N LEU A 405 10.30 22.17 6.94
CA LEU A 405 9.13 22.30 6.12
C LEU A 405 9.32 23.34 5.03
N TYR A 406 8.87 23.03 3.83
CA TYR A 406 8.70 23.98 2.74
C TYR A 406 7.20 24.07 2.43
N VAL A 407 6.64 25.27 2.36
CA VAL A 407 5.20 25.48 2.12
C VAL A 407 4.94 26.43 0.97
N SER A 408 3.88 26.14 0.22
CA SER A 408 3.30 27.08 -0.74
C SER A 408 1.80 26.87 -0.91
N GLY A 409 1.03 27.93 -1.15
CA GLY A 409 -0.41 27.84 -1.42
C GLY A 409 -1.24 28.42 -0.29
N ASN A 410 -2.19 27.66 0.25
CA ASN A 410 -2.98 28.05 1.42
C ASN A 410 -2.99 26.91 2.44
N ASN A 411 -2.00 26.89 3.31
CA ASN A 411 -1.78 25.78 4.23
C ASN A 411 -1.91 26.20 5.69
N SER A 412 -2.09 25.20 6.55
CA SER A 412 -2.25 25.38 8.00
C SER A 412 -1.42 24.37 8.77
N GLU A 413 -0.35 24.84 9.42
CA GLU A 413 0.63 23.98 10.07
C GLU A 413 0.76 24.17 11.57
N THR A 414 1.06 23.07 12.24
CA THR A 414 1.49 23.04 13.63
C THR A 414 2.94 22.57 13.70
N LEU A 415 3.84 23.48 14.09
CA LEU A 415 5.28 23.24 14.20
C LEU A 415 5.67 23.02 15.66
N ASN A 416 6.24 21.88 16.00
CA ASN A 416 6.85 21.67 17.31
C ASN A 416 8.21 22.39 17.38
N GLY A 417 8.62 22.77 18.59
CA GLY A 417 9.81 23.56 18.85
C GLY A 417 11.07 22.92 18.27
N GLY A 418 11.94 23.74 17.68
CA GLY A 418 13.13 23.30 16.95
C GLY A 418 12.90 23.14 15.44
N SER A 419 11.64 23.16 14.98
CA SER A 419 11.31 23.05 13.57
C SER A 419 11.52 24.36 12.80
N LYS A 420 11.74 24.22 11.49
CA LYS A 420 11.93 25.30 10.54
C LYS A 420 10.86 25.22 9.44
N ALA A 421 10.28 26.35 9.07
CA ALA A 421 9.41 26.46 7.91
C ALA A 421 9.94 27.52 6.94
N PHE A 422 10.01 27.17 5.66
CA PHE A 422 10.38 28.04 4.56
C PHE A 422 9.16 28.29 3.69
N LEU A 423 8.69 29.53 3.66
CA LEU A 423 7.53 29.92 2.88
C LEU A 423 8.01 30.24 1.46
N LEU A 424 7.40 29.58 0.48
CA LEU A 424 7.73 29.75 -0.93
C LEU A 424 6.70 30.62 -1.65
N GLY A 425 5.48 30.76 -1.11
CA GLY A 425 4.46 31.67 -1.61
C GLY A 425 3.04 31.34 -1.12
N GLY A 426 2.13 32.31 -1.09
CA GLY A 426 0.72 32.07 -0.76
C GLY A 426 0.32 32.57 0.63
N ASN A 427 -0.76 32.02 1.21
CA ASN A 427 -1.31 32.42 2.51
C ASN A 427 -1.15 31.30 3.53
N GLU A 428 -0.19 31.44 4.44
CA GLU A 428 0.18 30.35 5.35
C GLU A 428 -0.19 30.67 6.79
N THR A 429 -0.77 29.69 7.49
CA THR A 429 -1.07 29.78 8.92
C THR A 429 -0.17 28.83 9.70
N ILE A 430 0.71 29.36 10.56
CA ILE A 430 1.66 28.55 11.34
C ILE A 430 1.42 28.73 12.83
N THR A 431 1.14 27.63 13.53
CA THR A 431 1.09 27.56 14.98
C THR A 431 2.33 26.85 15.52
N ALA A 432 3.16 27.56 16.27
CA ALA A 432 4.30 26.97 16.97
C ALA A 432 3.88 26.37 18.32
N THR A 433 4.45 25.23 18.65
CA THR A 433 4.23 24.49 19.90
C THR A 433 5.58 24.07 20.50
N GLY A 434 5.57 23.45 21.68
CA GLY A 434 6.80 23.05 22.37
C GLY A 434 7.60 24.22 22.96
N THR A 435 8.74 23.90 23.57
CA THR A 435 9.58 24.84 24.35
C THR A 435 10.80 25.36 23.59
N SER A 436 11.18 24.71 22.50
CA SER A 436 12.27 25.15 21.62
C SER A 436 11.77 26.15 20.57
N ALA A 437 12.66 26.98 20.05
CA ALA A 437 12.29 28.00 19.06
C ALA A 437 11.75 27.38 17.76
N ALA A 438 10.64 27.90 17.24
CA ALA A 438 10.18 27.61 15.89
C ALA A 438 10.64 28.74 14.97
N SER A 439 11.28 28.41 13.85
CA SER A 439 11.81 29.40 12.91
C SER A 439 11.04 29.38 11.59
N VAL A 440 10.58 30.55 11.17
CA VAL A 440 9.84 30.76 9.95
C VAL A 440 10.64 31.70 9.04
N TYR A 441 10.79 31.32 7.77
CA TYR A 441 11.65 32.00 6.83
C TYR A 441 10.90 32.39 5.55
N GLY A 442 10.96 33.68 5.22
CA GLY A 442 10.71 34.18 3.87
C GLY A 442 9.26 34.12 3.40
N GLY A 443 9.11 34.19 2.07
CA GLY A 443 7.84 34.03 1.35
C GLY A 443 7.32 35.30 0.68
N VAL A 444 6.62 35.09 -0.44
CA VAL A 444 5.67 36.06 -1.01
C VAL A 444 4.26 35.71 -0.51
N GLY A 445 3.39 36.68 -0.26
CA GLY A 445 2.05 36.43 0.29
C GLY A 445 1.96 36.60 1.81
N THR A 446 0.90 36.10 2.43
CA THR A 446 0.59 36.40 3.84
C THR A 446 1.03 35.29 4.80
N LEU A 447 1.46 35.68 5.99
CA LEU A 447 1.73 34.76 7.10
C LEU A 447 0.88 35.13 8.31
N ASP A 448 0.12 34.19 8.83
CA ASP A 448 -0.51 34.26 10.15
C ASP A 448 0.22 33.31 11.11
N PHE A 449 0.99 33.87 12.04
CA PHE A 449 1.83 33.12 12.98
C PHE A 449 1.34 33.23 14.42
N ILE A 450 1.25 32.10 15.11
CA ILE A 450 1.00 32.01 16.55
C ILE A 450 2.18 31.31 17.23
N GLY A 451 2.83 32.00 18.17
CA GLY A 451 3.98 31.51 18.91
C GLY A 451 3.63 30.53 20.03
N GLY A 452 4.56 29.60 20.29
CA GLY A 452 4.46 28.60 21.36
C GLY A 452 5.24 28.99 22.63
N ASN A 453 5.70 28.01 23.41
CA ASN A 453 6.49 28.30 24.61
C ASN A 453 7.94 28.67 24.31
N GLY A 454 8.49 28.18 23.19
CA GLY A 454 9.76 28.66 22.66
C GLY A 454 9.64 30.04 22.02
N GLN A 455 10.77 30.72 21.86
CA GLN A 455 10.82 31.99 21.12
C GLN A 455 10.44 31.75 19.65
N GLY A 456 9.42 32.47 19.16
CA GLY A 456 9.12 32.49 17.73
C GLY A 456 10.15 33.33 17.00
N VAL A 457 10.66 32.83 15.86
CA VAL A 457 11.54 33.60 14.98
C VAL A 457 10.92 33.65 13.60
N ILE A 458 10.56 34.84 13.13
CA ILE A 458 10.06 35.08 11.77
C ILE A 458 11.07 35.97 11.07
N THR A 459 11.65 35.49 9.98
CA THR A 459 12.64 36.23 9.19
C THR A 459 12.04 36.77 7.90
N ARG A 460 12.69 37.81 7.35
CA ARG A 460 12.20 38.69 6.26
C ARG A 460 11.50 37.93 5.12
N GLY A 461 10.21 38.22 4.92
CA GLY A 461 9.45 37.95 3.70
C GLY A 461 9.09 39.24 2.98
N THR A 462 8.34 39.15 1.88
CA THR A 462 7.87 40.37 1.18
C THR A 462 6.43 40.72 1.47
N GLY A 463 5.54 39.79 1.83
CA GLY A 463 4.12 40.10 2.07
C GLY A 463 3.74 40.27 3.55
N SER A 464 2.45 40.51 3.81
CA SER A 464 1.95 40.86 5.14
C SER A 464 2.15 39.76 6.17
N VAL A 465 2.59 40.14 7.37
CA VAL A 465 2.77 39.24 8.51
C VAL A 465 1.85 39.66 9.65
N THR A 466 0.97 38.77 10.06
CA THR A 466 0.30 38.81 11.36
C THR A 466 1.01 37.84 12.28
N ALA A 467 1.58 38.32 13.39
CA ALA A 467 2.30 37.46 14.32
C ALA A 467 1.90 37.77 15.76
N LEU A 468 1.52 36.72 16.50
CA LEU A 468 1.36 36.75 17.94
C LEU A 468 2.49 35.94 18.59
N GLY A 469 3.31 36.59 19.40
CA GLY A 469 4.33 35.92 20.20
C GLY A 469 3.70 34.96 21.22
N GLY A 470 4.45 33.92 21.58
CA GLY A 470 4.05 33.01 22.64
C GLY A 470 4.74 33.35 23.96
N SER A 471 4.92 32.35 24.84
CA SER A 471 5.46 32.64 26.17
C SER A 471 6.96 32.94 26.21
N GLY A 472 7.70 32.41 25.22
CA GLY A 472 9.14 32.63 25.02
C GLY A 472 9.51 33.93 24.29
N GLY A 473 8.55 34.79 24.00
CA GLY A 473 8.75 36.02 23.21
C GLY A 473 8.75 35.78 21.70
N LEU A 474 9.13 36.82 20.96
CA LEU A 474 9.04 36.86 19.50
C LEU A 474 10.18 37.73 18.93
N VAL A 475 10.89 37.20 17.94
CA VAL A 475 11.76 37.97 17.05
C VAL A 475 11.10 37.92 15.67
N ALA A 476 10.53 39.04 15.22
CA ALA A 476 9.81 39.08 13.95
C ALA A 476 10.26 40.24 13.08
N PHE A 477 10.52 39.92 11.82
CA PHE A 477 10.65 40.89 10.74
C PHE A 477 9.37 40.86 9.92
N GLY A 478 8.62 41.96 9.92
CA GLY A 478 7.50 42.14 9.01
C GLY A 478 7.96 42.16 7.56
N GLY A 479 6.99 41.98 6.66
CA GLY A 479 7.22 41.99 5.23
C GLY A 479 7.69 43.35 4.73
N SER A 480 8.48 43.36 3.65
CA SER A 480 8.84 44.61 2.97
C SER A 480 7.64 45.30 2.30
N SER A 481 6.53 44.59 2.12
CA SER A 481 5.26 45.11 1.61
C SER A 481 4.09 44.56 2.43
N GLY A 482 2.97 45.27 2.40
CA GLY A 482 1.78 44.92 3.17
C GLY A 482 1.89 45.40 4.62
N ASN A 483 0.74 45.70 5.23
CA ASN A 483 0.70 46.18 6.61
C ASN A 483 0.81 44.98 7.56
N ASN A 484 1.83 44.99 8.41
CA ASN A 484 2.14 43.93 9.36
C ASN A 484 1.50 44.23 10.73
N SER A 485 1.10 43.18 11.43
CA SER A 485 0.59 43.25 12.80
C SER A 485 1.40 42.30 13.68
N LEU A 486 2.41 42.85 14.36
CA LEU A 486 3.37 42.10 15.17
C LEU A 486 3.11 42.39 16.65
N THR A 487 2.66 41.39 17.39
CA THR A 487 2.30 41.52 18.80
C THR A 487 3.12 40.58 19.66
N GLY A 488 3.86 41.14 20.62
CA GLY A 488 4.42 40.39 21.72
C GLY A 488 3.34 39.96 22.71
N SER A 489 3.49 38.75 23.27
CA SER A 489 2.67 38.28 24.39
C SER A 489 3.48 38.41 25.67
N THR A 490 4.01 37.32 26.21
CA THR A 490 4.96 37.38 27.33
C THR A 490 6.40 37.31 26.83
N GLY A 491 7.32 37.71 27.70
CA GLY A 491 8.74 37.71 27.38
C GLY A 491 9.17 38.93 26.56
N SER A 492 10.47 38.99 26.30
CA SER A 492 11.12 40.05 25.53
C SER A 492 10.86 39.85 24.04
N VAL A 493 10.58 40.93 23.31
CA VAL A 493 10.40 40.87 21.86
C VAL A 493 11.36 41.78 21.12
N THR A 494 11.64 41.41 19.87
CA THR A 494 12.34 42.26 18.90
C THR A 494 11.49 42.27 17.62
N LEU A 495 10.82 43.37 17.35
CA LEU A 495 9.87 43.50 16.25
C LEU A 495 10.38 44.57 15.28
N TYR A 496 10.45 44.23 13.99
CA TYR A 496 10.77 45.16 12.91
C TYR A 496 9.53 45.29 12.02
N GLY A 497 9.01 46.51 11.85
CA GLY A 497 7.77 46.76 11.11
C GLY A 497 7.90 46.34 9.66
N GLY A 498 8.84 46.95 8.93
CA GLY A 498 9.04 46.65 7.52
C GLY A 498 8.98 47.93 6.68
N GLY A 499 8.24 47.88 5.58
CA GLY A 499 8.19 48.95 4.58
C GLY A 499 6.82 49.60 4.37
N SER A 500 5.80 49.27 5.18
CA SER A 500 4.43 49.78 5.05
C SER A 500 3.88 50.22 6.40
N GLY A 501 2.59 50.57 6.50
CA GLY A 501 2.02 51.05 7.76
C GLY A 501 1.80 49.90 8.75
N ASP A 502 2.77 49.69 9.65
CA ASP A 502 2.82 48.53 10.51
C ASP A 502 2.33 48.81 11.94
N THR A 503 1.78 47.78 12.61
CA THR A 503 1.42 47.83 14.03
C THR A 503 2.32 46.90 14.84
N LEU A 504 3.07 47.47 15.77
CA LEU A 504 4.02 46.75 16.62
C LEU A 504 3.63 46.90 18.09
N THR A 505 3.35 45.79 18.77
CA THR A 505 3.00 45.80 20.20
C THR A 505 4.04 45.02 21.01
N GLY A 506 4.63 45.65 22.03
CA GLY A 506 5.60 45.01 22.92
C GLY A 506 4.99 43.99 23.89
N GLY A 507 5.79 43.04 24.35
CA GLY A 507 5.39 42.05 25.37
C GLY A 507 5.68 42.49 26.81
N SER A 508 5.62 41.55 27.76
CA SER A 508 5.92 41.83 29.18
C SER A 508 7.41 41.97 29.52
N GLY A 509 8.32 41.64 28.60
CA GLY A 509 9.77 41.66 28.81
C GLY A 509 10.43 43.00 28.48
N THR A 510 11.68 42.95 28.04
CA THR A 510 12.36 44.10 27.42
C THR A 510 12.09 44.05 25.92
N ASN A 511 11.51 45.11 25.37
CA ASN A 511 11.03 45.10 23.99
C ASN A 511 11.83 46.07 23.12
N TYR A 512 12.22 45.62 21.93
CA TYR A 512 12.84 46.44 20.90
C TYR A 512 11.89 46.51 19.72
N LEU A 513 11.38 47.71 19.42
CA LEU A 513 10.40 47.97 18.37
C LEU A 513 11.03 48.91 17.35
N PHE A 514 11.29 48.42 16.15
CA PHE A 514 11.87 49.17 15.05
C PHE A 514 10.76 49.51 14.06
N ALA A 515 10.48 50.81 13.87
CA ALA A 515 9.38 51.27 13.04
C ALA A 515 9.54 50.80 11.58
N GLY A 516 10.64 51.21 10.95
CA GLY A 516 10.88 50.93 9.53
C GLY A 516 10.40 52.10 8.67
N ALA A 517 9.98 51.79 7.44
CA ALA A 517 9.44 52.78 6.53
C ALA A 517 7.92 52.65 6.46
N GLY A 518 7.21 53.77 6.45
CA GLY A 518 5.75 53.78 6.46
C GLY A 518 5.23 54.70 7.56
N ASN A 519 3.94 54.64 7.85
CA ASN A 519 3.38 55.34 9.01
C ASN A 519 3.03 54.27 10.06
N GLU A 520 3.85 54.16 11.09
CA GLU A 520 3.78 53.06 12.05
C GLU A 520 2.96 53.40 13.31
N THR A 521 2.38 52.36 13.91
CA THR A 521 1.84 52.41 15.28
C THR A 521 2.65 51.48 16.18
N LEU A 522 3.38 52.06 17.12
CA LEU A 522 4.18 51.35 18.09
C LEU A 522 3.55 51.46 19.48
N VAL A 523 3.22 50.32 20.08
CA VAL A 523 2.57 50.21 21.38
C VAL A 523 3.55 49.58 22.37
N GLY A 524 3.92 50.32 23.41
CA GLY A 524 4.70 49.78 24.52
C GLY A 524 3.94 48.68 25.25
N GLY A 525 4.64 47.64 25.70
CA GLY A 525 4.03 46.59 26.52
C GLY A 525 3.65 47.15 27.89
N ALA A 526 2.38 47.05 28.28
CA ALA A 526 1.87 47.64 29.53
C ALA A 526 2.60 47.12 30.79
N LYS A 527 3.05 45.86 30.76
CA LYS A 527 3.82 45.21 31.83
C LYS A 527 5.31 45.04 31.47
N ALA A 528 5.79 45.74 30.45
CA ALA A 528 7.17 45.64 29.99
C ALA A 528 8.16 46.09 31.07
N THR A 529 9.33 45.48 31.13
CA THR A 529 10.46 46.00 31.92
C THR A 529 10.97 47.32 31.33
N ALA A 530 11.10 47.39 30.00
CA ALA A 530 11.43 48.59 29.24
C ALA A 530 11.04 48.40 27.77
N ASN A 531 10.67 49.48 27.09
CA ASN A 531 10.44 49.51 25.65
C ASN A 531 11.47 50.45 24.98
N TYR A 532 12.04 49.99 23.87
CA TYR A 532 12.97 50.74 23.04
C TYR A 532 12.34 50.94 21.66
N PHE A 533 11.83 52.14 21.41
CA PHE A 533 11.24 52.54 20.13
C PHE A 533 12.34 53.11 19.25
N THR A 534 12.63 52.49 18.12
CA THR A 534 13.78 52.84 17.27
C THR A 534 13.33 53.33 15.91
N PHE A 535 13.86 54.50 15.52
CA PHE A 535 13.65 55.15 14.24
C PHE A 535 15.00 55.39 13.56
N ASP A 536 15.03 55.20 12.25
CA ASP A 536 16.20 55.44 11.40
C ASP A 536 15.78 56.19 10.13
N SER A 537 16.72 56.35 9.19
CA SER A 537 16.47 57.07 7.94
C SER A 537 15.34 56.47 7.07
N GLY A 538 14.89 55.24 7.34
CA GLY A 538 13.74 54.62 6.69
C GLY A 538 12.41 55.32 6.98
N SER A 539 12.30 55.99 8.13
CA SER A 539 11.10 56.71 8.57
C SER A 539 10.96 58.12 7.95
N ALA A 540 11.89 58.53 7.07
CA ALA A 540 11.95 59.89 6.54
C ALA A 540 10.63 60.38 5.92
N ASN A 541 10.18 61.58 6.33
CA ASN A 541 8.92 62.22 5.93
C ASN A 541 7.66 61.41 6.25
N LYS A 542 7.69 60.57 7.27
CA LYS A 542 6.55 59.79 7.74
C LYS A 542 5.94 60.30 9.03
N SER A 543 4.80 59.74 9.39
CA SER A 543 4.05 60.09 10.60
C SER A 543 3.78 58.84 11.43
N ASP A 544 4.41 58.77 12.60
CA ASP A 544 4.36 57.61 13.48
C ASP A 544 3.65 57.93 14.80
N LEU A 545 3.06 56.90 15.41
CA LEU A 545 2.39 56.97 16.69
C LEU A 545 3.07 56.04 17.70
N ILE A 546 3.51 56.60 18.83
CA ILE A 546 3.91 55.84 20.01
C ILE A 546 2.80 55.92 21.05
N SER A 547 2.37 54.78 21.56
CA SER A 547 1.45 54.69 22.70
C SER A 547 2.04 53.86 23.84
N ASN A 548 1.53 54.07 25.07
CA ASN A 548 2.03 53.46 26.30
C ASN A 548 3.52 53.73 26.59
N PHE A 549 4.02 54.92 26.21
CA PHE A 549 5.37 55.35 26.57
C PHE A 549 5.44 55.72 28.05
N ARG A 550 6.40 55.15 28.80
CA ARG A 550 6.63 55.45 30.21
C ARG A 550 7.95 56.20 30.36
N SER A 551 7.85 57.51 30.67
CA SER A 551 9.03 58.35 30.90
C SER A 551 9.92 57.80 32.02
N GLY A 552 11.23 57.91 31.82
CA GLY A 552 12.25 57.37 32.74
C GLY A 552 12.54 55.87 32.60
N THR A 553 11.63 55.09 31.98
CA THR A 553 11.81 53.64 31.78
C THR A 553 11.98 53.29 30.30
N ASP A 554 11.11 53.82 29.45
CA ASP A 554 11.11 53.59 28.02
C ASP A 554 12.00 54.60 27.31
N LYS A 555 12.48 54.25 26.12
CA LYS A 555 13.45 55.04 25.35
C LYS A 555 13.03 55.15 23.89
N ILE A 556 13.25 56.32 23.30
CA ILE A 556 13.18 56.53 21.86
C ILE A 556 14.62 56.65 21.34
N ASN A 557 15.03 55.73 20.49
CA ASN A 557 16.35 55.70 19.87
C ASN A 557 16.25 56.21 18.43
N LEU A 558 17.07 57.20 18.10
CA LEU A 558 17.23 57.73 16.75
C LEU A 558 18.62 57.34 16.23
N SER A 559 18.67 56.73 15.04
CA SER A 559 19.91 56.26 14.42
C SER A 559 19.98 56.67 12.95
N GLY A 560 21.12 56.47 12.27
CA GLY A 560 21.25 56.77 10.84
C GLY A 560 21.25 58.27 10.50
N ASN A 561 21.89 59.11 11.31
CA ASN A 561 21.92 60.58 11.20
C ASN A 561 20.55 61.28 11.38
N VAL A 562 19.59 60.56 11.98
CA VAL A 562 18.31 61.13 12.39
C VAL A 562 18.44 61.79 13.77
N SER A 563 17.91 63.00 13.92
CA SER A 563 17.94 63.78 15.15
C SER A 563 16.67 64.62 15.32
N VAL A 564 16.37 65.00 16.55
CA VAL A 564 15.21 65.86 16.86
C VAL A 564 15.49 67.29 16.38
N SER A 565 14.68 67.79 15.45
CA SER A 565 14.70 69.19 15.02
C SER A 565 13.86 70.08 15.93
N SER A 566 12.71 69.58 16.42
CA SER A 566 11.90 70.29 17.42
C SER A 566 10.99 69.35 18.24
N GLN A 567 10.59 69.81 19.42
CA GLN A 567 9.60 69.14 20.29
C GLN A 567 8.48 70.12 20.66
N SER A 568 7.23 69.74 20.44
CA SER A 568 6.05 70.53 20.78
C SER A 568 5.00 69.69 21.49
N VAL A 569 4.57 70.13 22.67
CA VAL A 569 3.42 69.52 23.36
C VAL A 569 2.14 69.97 22.66
N VAL A 570 1.31 69.03 22.25
CA VAL A 570 0.05 69.25 21.53
C VAL A 570 -1.11 68.58 22.24
N SER A 571 -2.35 68.84 21.82
CA SER A 571 -3.51 68.11 22.33
C SER A 571 -3.36 66.63 21.96
N GLY A 572 -3.29 65.75 22.97
CA GLY A 572 -3.09 64.31 22.79
C GLY A 572 -1.68 63.78 23.07
N GLY A 573 -0.63 64.62 23.16
CA GLY A 573 0.71 64.14 23.49
C GLY A 573 1.86 65.07 23.12
N LEU A 574 3.06 64.50 23.00
CA LEU A 574 4.27 65.19 22.55
C LEU A 574 4.53 64.91 21.07
N ASN A 575 4.58 65.94 20.24
CA ASN A 575 5.01 65.83 18.85
C ASN A 575 6.52 66.08 18.74
N LEU A 576 7.22 65.13 18.12
CA LEU A 576 8.64 65.24 17.76
C LEU A 576 8.75 65.43 16.25
N LEU A 577 9.37 66.51 15.81
CA LEU A 577 9.78 66.67 14.42
C LEU A 577 11.26 66.31 14.32
N LEU A 578 11.62 65.46 13.37
CA LEU A 578 13.00 65.07 13.11
C LEU A 578 13.59 65.90 11.97
N ASN A 579 14.91 65.83 11.79
CA ASN A 579 15.64 66.59 10.77
C ASN A 579 15.37 66.13 9.33
N ASP A 580 14.81 64.94 9.15
CA ASP A 580 14.44 64.34 7.86
C ASP A 580 12.95 64.49 7.53
N GLY A 581 12.21 65.28 8.31
CA GLY A 581 10.78 65.54 8.12
C GLY A 581 9.86 64.52 8.79
N THR A 582 10.39 63.48 9.44
CA THR A 582 9.60 62.51 10.22
C THR A 582 8.89 63.20 11.39
N GLN A 583 7.64 62.83 11.64
CA GLN A 583 6.83 63.29 12.76
C GLN A 583 6.46 62.10 13.64
N ILE A 584 6.79 62.17 14.94
CA ILE A 584 6.43 61.13 15.91
C ILE A 584 5.52 61.75 16.97
N LEU A 585 4.29 61.26 17.07
CA LEU A 585 3.39 61.59 18.15
C LEU A 585 3.54 60.58 19.29
N VAL A 586 4.04 61.03 20.44
CA VAL A 586 4.09 60.26 21.68
C VAL A 586 2.84 60.55 22.49
N SER A 587 1.87 59.63 22.41
CA SER A 587 0.54 59.79 23.02
C SER A 587 0.61 59.88 24.54
N GLY A 588 -0.17 60.80 25.11
CA GLY A 588 -0.34 60.95 26.56
C GLY A 588 0.82 61.63 27.29
N LEU A 589 1.89 62.02 26.58
CA LEU A 589 3.03 62.70 27.18
C LEU A 589 2.81 64.23 27.18
N SER A 590 2.90 64.85 28.37
CA SER A 590 2.68 66.30 28.57
C SER A 590 3.98 67.11 28.75
N ASN A 591 5.14 66.44 28.75
CA ASN A 591 6.45 67.04 28.97
C ASN A 591 7.40 66.73 27.79
N LYS A 592 8.41 67.58 27.59
CA LYS A 592 9.50 67.32 26.64
C LYS A 592 10.43 66.22 27.16
N LEU A 593 11.07 65.50 26.24
CA LEU A 593 12.05 64.46 26.56
C LEU A 593 13.48 65.02 26.54
N SER A 594 14.32 64.48 27.42
CA SER A 594 15.75 64.82 27.45
C SER A 594 16.49 63.99 26.41
N ALA A 595 17.34 64.62 25.59
CA ALA A 595 18.17 63.93 24.63
C ALA A 595 19.56 63.63 25.19
N ASN A 596 20.00 62.38 25.08
CA ASN A 596 21.35 61.95 25.40
C ASN A 596 22.00 61.38 24.14
N LEU A 597 23.17 61.91 23.78
CA LEU A 597 23.91 61.49 22.61
C LEU A 597 24.98 60.46 23.01
N SER A 598 24.93 59.28 22.41
CA SER A 598 25.94 58.23 22.59
C SER A 598 26.40 57.72 21.24
N GLY A 599 27.58 58.18 20.80
CA GLY A 599 28.10 57.88 19.46
C GLY A 599 27.21 58.49 18.36
N SER A 600 26.80 57.65 17.39
CA SER A 600 25.91 58.05 16.28
C SER A 600 24.41 57.89 16.61
N THR A 601 24.06 57.52 17.85
CA THR A 601 22.68 57.28 18.27
C THR A 601 22.26 58.34 19.28
N THR A 602 21.10 58.95 19.06
CA THR A 602 20.46 59.85 20.04
C THR A 602 19.36 59.08 20.77
N THR A 603 19.36 59.09 22.09
CA THR A 603 18.32 58.46 22.91
C THR A 603 17.52 59.53 23.66
N LEU A 604 16.20 59.45 23.61
CA LEU A 604 15.25 60.27 24.36
C LEU A 604 14.61 59.44 25.49
N SER A 605 14.43 60.03 26.68
CA SER A 605 13.82 59.38 27.87
C SER A 605 13.06 60.34 28.78
#